data_AF-A0A8J3Q178-F1
#
_entry.id   AF-A0A8J3Q178-F1
#
_cell.length_a   1.000
_cell.length_b   1.000
_cell.length_c   1.000
_cell.angle_alpha   90.00
_cell.angle_beta   90.00
_cell.angle_gamma   90.00
#
_symmetry.space_group_name_H-M   'P 1'
#
loop_
_entity.id
_entity.type
_entity.pdbx_description
1 polymer ?
#
loop_
_entity_poly.entity_id
_entity_poly.type
_entity_poly.pdbx_seq_one_letter_code
_entity_poly.pdbx_strand_id
1 'polypeptide(L)'
;MRIGELAERTGASRRLLRYYEEQGLITPDRALNGYREYGEPHVYGVLQIKGLLDAGLPTRIIRQILPCLDKPRSIYPPEVTPEMIVTLQHEQARLSERIEFLIRNRDAIADYLHMVAGDKVAGAGPGSGGRPQHYESHSRRRRLPALPLRRRDRCTT
;
A
#
# COMPACT_ATOMS: atom_id res chain seq x y z
N MET A 1 -13.77 -21.62 -7.04
CA MET A 1 -14.76 -20.72 -6.40
C MET A 1 -15.56 -19.92 -7.42
N ARG A 2 -16.78 -19.46 -7.08
CA ARG A 2 -17.62 -18.60 -7.96
C ARG A 2 -17.43 -17.11 -7.66
N ILE A 3 -17.92 -16.23 -8.54
CA ILE A 3 -17.80 -14.76 -8.34
C ILE A 3 -18.45 -14.27 -7.04
N GLY A 4 -19.50 -14.96 -6.57
CA GLY A 4 -20.14 -14.65 -5.28
C GLY A 4 -19.22 -14.93 -4.09
N GLU A 5 -18.57 -16.09 -4.10
CA GLU A 5 -17.61 -16.49 -3.07
C GLU A 5 -16.34 -15.61 -3.13
N LEU A 6 -15.87 -15.27 -4.32
CA LEU A 6 -14.77 -14.31 -4.49
C LEU A 6 -15.12 -12.94 -3.90
N ALA A 7 -16.34 -12.45 -4.11
CA ALA A 7 -16.82 -11.19 -3.55
C ALA A 7 -16.81 -11.20 -2.02
N GLU A 8 -17.30 -12.27 -1.40
CA GLU A 8 -17.32 -12.45 0.04
C GLU A 8 -15.90 -12.47 0.63
N ARG A 9 -14.99 -13.22 0.00
CA ARG A 9 -13.61 -13.36 0.49
C ARG A 9 -12.76 -12.10 0.33
N THR A 10 -13.06 -11.26 -0.65
CA THR A 10 -12.28 -10.05 -0.96
C THR A 10 -12.94 -8.76 -0.46
N GLY A 11 -14.19 -8.84 0.00
CA GLY A 11 -15.01 -7.67 0.32
C GLY A 11 -15.24 -6.76 -0.90
N ALA A 12 -15.06 -7.25 -2.13
CA ALA A 12 -15.36 -6.53 -3.35
C ALA A 12 -16.80 -6.82 -3.79
N SER A 13 -17.52 -5.82 -4.31
CA SER A 13 -18.84 -6.08 -4.87
C SER A 13 -18.71 -6.91 -6.15
N ARG A 14 -19.73 -7.73 -6.46
CA ARG A 14 -19.78 -8.49 -7.72
C ARG A 14 -19.70 -7.59 -8.95
N ARG A 15 -20.23 -6.36 -8.86
CA ARG A 15 -20.12 -5.33 -9.91
C ARG A 15 -18.66 -4.93 -10.12
N LEU A 16 -17.93 -4.71 -9.04
CA LEU A 16 -16.52 -4.32 -9.09
C LEU A 16 -15.64 -5.46 -9.63
N LEU A 17 -15.92 -6.71 -9.26
CA LEU A 17 -15.22 -7.87 -9.81
C LEU A 17 -15.44 -8.01 -11.32
N ARG A 18 -16.67 -7.82 -11.80
CA ARG A 18 -16.96 -7.80 -13.26
C ARG A 18 -16.21 -6.67 -13.97
N TYR A 19 -16.16 -5.50 -13.35
CA TYR A 19 -15.36 -4.39 -13.87
C TYR A 19 -13.86 -4.77 -13.95
N TYR A 20 -13.31 -5.43 -12.95
CA TYR A 20 -11.91 -5.90 -13.00
C TYR A 20 -11.68 -6.92 -14.12
N GLU A 21 -12.64 -7.82 -14.38
CA GLU A 21 -12.60 -8.73 -15.53
C GLU A 21 -12.62 -7.97 -16.86
N GLU A 22 -13.53 -7.01 -17.01
CA GLU A 22 -13.66 -6.18 -18.22
C GLU A 22 -12.38 -5.37 -18.50
N GLN A 23 -11.68 -4.92 -17.45
CA GLN A 23 -10.41 -4.22 -17.57
C GLN A 23 -9.20 -5.16 -17.74
N GLY A 24 -9.41 -6.48 -17.72
CA GLY A 24 -8.36 -7.49 -17.83
C GLY A 24 -7.43 -7.55 -16.62
N LEU A 25 -7.88 -7.07 -15.46
CA LEU A 25 -7.12 -7.11 -14.21
C LEU A 25 -7.21 -8.46 -13.51
N ILE A 26 -8.33 -9.16 -13.70
CA ILE A 26 -8.51 -10.54 -13.26
C ILE A 26 -9.06 -11.35 -14.43
N THR A 27 -8.55 -12.56 -14.62
CA THR A 27 -8.98 -13.43 -15.72
C THR A 27 -9.46 -14.74 -15.11
N PRO A 28 -10.77 -15.04 -15.15
CA PRO A 28 -11.28 -16.28 -14.57
C PRO A 28 -10.78 -17.49 -15.34
N ASP A 29 -10.52 -18.57 -14.62
CA ASP A 29 -10.30 -19.88 -15.19
C ASP A 29 -11.63 -20.44 -15.74
N ARG A 30 -11.52 -21.36 -16.71
CA ARG A 30 -12.67 -22.10 -17.22
C ARG A 30 -12.62 -23.53 -16.71
N ALA A 31 -13.63 -23.90 -15.93
CA ALA A 31 -13.81 -25.27 -15.50
C ALA A 31 -14.27 -26.16 -16.68
N LEU A 32 -14.10 -27.48 -16.55
CA LEU A 32 -14.47 -28.48 -17.57
C LEU A 32 -15.93 -28.42 -18.01
N ASN A 33 -16.80 -27.90 -17.15
CA ASN A 33 -18.23 -27.67 -17.41
C ASN A 33 -18.53 -26.32 -18.09
N GLY A 34 -17.50 -25.60 -18.55
CA GLY A 34 -17.61 -24.33 -19.28
C GLY A 34 -17.85 -23.09 -18.40
N TYR A 35 -17.99 -23.29 -17.09
CA TYR A 35 -18.25 -22.21 -16.16
C TYR A 35 -16.99 -21.43 -15.76
N ARG A 36 -17.16 -20.15 -15.40
CA ARG A 36 -16.12 -19.33 -14.76
C ARG A 36 -15.82 -19.84 -13.35
N GLU A 37 -14.54 -20.01 -13.09
CA GLU A 37 -14.00 -20.37 -11.80
C GLU A 37 -12.86 -19.41 -11.42
N TYR A 38 -12.79 -19.09 -10.13
CA TYR A 38 -11.67 -18.35 -9.56
C TYR A 38 -10.97 -19.27 -8.55
N GLY A 39 -9.65 -19.33 -8.60
CA GLY A 39 -8.79 -19.91 -7.56
C GLY A 39 -8.25 -18.88 -6.57
N GLU A 40 -7.47 -19.34 -5.59
CA GLU A 40 -6.75 -18.49 -4.63
C GLU A 40 -5.95 -17.33 -5.25
N PRO A 41 -5.25 -17.49 -6.40
CA PRO A 41 -4.51 -16.38 -7.00
C PRO A 41 -5.39 -15.15 -7.29
N HIS A 42 -6.67 -15.37 -7.62
CA HIS A 42 -7.61 -14.28 -7.87
C HIS A 42 -7.96 -13.51 -6.59
N VAL A 43 -8.01 -14.20 -5.44
CA VAL A 43 -8.26 -13.55 -4.15
C VAL A 43 -7.11 -12.60 -3.83
N TYR A 44 -5.86 -13.08 -3.95
CA TYR A 44 -4.68 -12.24 -3.73
C TYR A 44 -4.62 -11.07 -4.70
N GLY A 45 -4.84 -11.32 -6.00
CA GLY A 45 -4.86 -10.27 -7.03
C GLY A 45 -5.91 -9.19 -6.74
N VAL A 46 -7.14 -9.57 -6.37
CA VAL A 46 -8.20 -8.60 -6.03
C VAL A 46 -7.85 -7.76 -4.80
N LEU A 47 -7.31 -8.38 -3.75
CA LEU A 47 -6.87 -7.65 -2.55
C LEU A 47 -5.74 -6.67 -2.87
N GLN A 48 -4.82 -7.07 -3.75
CA GLN A 48 -3.73 -6.21 -4.21
C GLN A 48 -4.24 -5.04 -5.05
N ILE A 49 -5.15 -5.28 -6.00
CA ILE A 49 -5.80 -4.23 -6.80
C ILE A 49 -6.49 -3.22 -5.88
N LYS A 50 -7.22 -3.70 -4.86
CA LYS A 50 -7.86 -2.82 -3.86
C LYS A 50 -6.83 -1.97 -3.12
N GLY A 51 -5.76 -2.58 -2.61
CA GLY A 51 -4.71 -1.83 -1.91
C GLY A 51 -4.05 -0.74 -2.78
N LEU A 52 -3.85 -1.01 -4.07
CA LEU A 52 -3.30 -0.03 -5.01
C LEU A 52 -4.31 1.09 -5.34
N LEU A 53 -5.60 0.77 -5.46
CA LEU A 53 -6.65 1.77 -5.64
C LEU A 53 -6.81 2.65 -4.38
N ASP A 54 -6.74 2.06 -3.20
CA ASP A 54 -6.80 2.76 -1.92
C ASP A 54 -5.58 3.68 -1.73
N ALA A 55 -4.43 3.29 -2.29
CA ALA A 55 -3.25 4.15 -2.39
C ALA A 55 -3.45 5.33 -3.37
N GLY A 56 -4.45 5.28 -4.25
CA GLY A 56 -4.79 6.34 -5.19
C GLY A 56 -4.15 6.18 -6.57
N LEU A 57 -3.70 4.97 -6.92
CA LEU A 57 -3.23 4.66 -8.27
C LEU A 57 -4.43 4.45 -9.20
N PRO A 58 -4.42 5.04 -10.41
CA PRO A 58 -5.49 4.81 -11.37
C PRO A 58 -5.41 3.41 -11.97
N THR A 59 -6.56 2.83 -12.31
CA THR A 59 -6.68 1.47 -12.86
C THR A 59 -5.79 1.20 -14.07
N ARG A 60 -5.57 2.20 -14.93
CA ARG A 60 -4.65 2.11 -16.09
C ARG A 60 -3.23 1.76 -15.66
N ILE A 61 -2.74 2.37 -14.58
CA ILE A 61 -1.40 2.14 -14.03
C ILE A 61 -1.36 0.81 -13.30
N ILE A 62 -2.41 0.46 -12.56
CA ILE A 62 -2.51 -0.83 -11.89
C ILE A 62 -2.36 -1.98 -12.90
N ARG A 63 -3.07 -1.93 -14.03
CA ARG A 63 -2.95 -2.94 -15.10
C ARG A 63 -1.52 -3.10 -15.63
N GLN A 64 -0.76 -2.01 -15.66
CA GLN A 64 0.61 -2.00 -16.15
C GLN A 64 1.61 -2.61 -15.17
N ILE A 65 1.37 -2.45 -13.86
CA ILE A 65 2.28 -2.92 -12.81
C ILE A 65 1.90 -4.29 -12.24
N LEU A 66 0.62 -4.70 -12.33
CA LEU A 66 0.14 -5.97 -11.77
C LEU A 66 1.01 -7.17 -12.19
N PRO A 67 1.36 -7.34 -13.50
CA PRO A 67 2.20 -8.45 -13.94
C PRO A 67 3.59 -8.47 -13.29
N CYS A 68 4.11 -7.29 -12.90
CA CYS A 68 5.40 -7.16 -12.23
C CYS A 68 5.32 -7.51 -10.73
N LEU A 69 4.13 -7.48 -10.13
CA LEU A 69 3.91 -7.68 -8.70
C LEU A 69 3.50 -9.12 -8.37
N ASP A 70 2.85 -9.83 -9.29
CA ASP A 70 2.37 -11.22 -9.08
C ASP A 70 3.49 -12.29 -9.13
N LYS A 71 4.68 -11.96 -9.66
CA LYS A 71 5.79 -12.91 -9.82
C LYS A 71 6.99 -12.54 -8.94
N PRO A 72 7.48 -13.43 -8.06
CA PRO A 72 8.75 -13.24 -7.37
C PRO A 72 9.89 -13.35 -8.38
N ARG A 73 10.25 -12.20 -8.98
CA ARG A 73 11.31 -12.01 -10.00
C ARG A 73 10.96 -12.60 -11.38
N SER A 74 11.11 -11.74 -12.40
CA SER A 74 11.12 -12.09 -13.82
C SER A 74 9.74 -12.27 -14.47
N ILE A 75 9.20 -11.17 -15.00
CA ILE A 75 8.91 -10.92 -16.42
C ILE A 75 8.48 -9.46 -16.46
N TYR A 76 9.39 -8.56 -16.85
CA TYR A 76 8.97 -7.21 -17.20
C TYR A 76 8.03 -7.33 -18.41
N PRO A 77 7.00 -6.48 -18.53
CA PRO A 77 6.29 -6.33 -19.78
C PRO A 77 7.34 -6.17 -20.90
N PRO A 78 7.23 -6.89 -22.02
CA PRO A 78 8.25 -6.85 -23.08
C PRO A 78 8.46 -5.44 -23.67
N GLU A 79 7.54 -4.51 -23.40
CA GLU A 79 7.57 -3.12 -23.89
C GLU A 79 7.40 -2.13 -22.73
N VAL A 80 8.36 -2.09 -21.79
CA VAL A 80 8.45 -0.95 -20.87
C VAL A 80 8.99 0.25 -21.64
N THR A 81 8.12 1.22 -21.95
CA THR A 81 8.53 2.45 -22.64
C THR A 81 9.10 3.49 -21.65
N PRO A 82 9.98 4.41 -22.09
CA PRO A 82 10.47 5.49 -21.25
C PRO A 82 9.35 6.36 -20.65
N GLU A 83 8.28 6.62 -21.41
CA GLU A 83 7.12 7.39 -20.95
C GLU A 83 6.37 6.67 -19.82
N MET A 84 6.30 5.34 -19.89
CA MET A 84 5.72 4.52 -18.81
C MET A 84 6.56 4.61 -17.54
N ILE A 85 7.90 4.60 -17.64
CA ILE A 85 8.79 4.79 -16.49
C ILE A 85 8.57 6.16 -15.85
N VAL A 86 8.51 7.23 -16.64
CA VAL A 86 8.25 8.59 -16.14
C VAL A 86 6.90 8.66 -15.42
N THR A 87 5.87 8.04 -15.98
CA THR A 87 4.53 7.99 -15.35
C THR A 87 4.57 7.24 -14.01
N LEU A 88 5.24 6.09 -13.96
CA LEU A 88 5.37 5.31 -12.72
C LEU A 88 6.20 6.03 -11.65
N GLN A 89 7.25 6.74 -12.05
CA GLN A 89 8.04 7.57 -11.14
C GLN A 89 7.22 8.73 -10.58
N HIS A 90 6.39 9.36 -11.41
CA HIS A 90 5.48 10.41 -10.96
C HIS A 90 4.47 9.90 -9.93
N GLU A 91 3.82 8.76 -10.21
CA GLU A 91 2.90 8.16 -9.25
C GLU A 91 3.62 7.71 -7.97
N GLN A 92 4.84 7.18 -8.06
CA GLN A 92 5.65 6.83 -6.90
C GLN A 92 5.96 8.05 -6.02
N ALA A 93 6.36 9.17 -6.64
CA ALA A 93 6.63 10.41 -5.92
C ALA A 93 5.36 10.93 -5.21
N ARG A 94 4.23 10.96 -5.93
CA ARG A 94 2.93 11.35 -5.39
C ARG A 94 2.48 10.48 -4.20
N LEU A 95 2.67 9.16 -4.28
CA LEU A 95 2.40 8.24 -3.18
C LEU A 95 3.30 8.54 -1.97
N SER A 96 4.58 8.81 -2.21
CA SER A 96 5.55 9.12 -1.16
C SER A 96 5.17 10.39 -0.40
N GLU A 97 4.80 11.47 -1.11
CA GLU A 97 4.30 12.71 -0.50
C GLU A 97 3.06 12.48 0.35
N ARG A 98 2.11 11.66 -0.14
CA ARG A 98 0.89 11.34 0.60
C ARG A 98 1.17 10.50 1.84
N ILE A 99 2.11 9.55 1.77
CA ILE A 99 2.58 8.77 2.93
C ILE A 99 3.16 9.71 3.98
N GLU A 100 4.04 10.64 3.59
CA GLU A 100 4.62 11.59 4.53
C GLU A 100 3.55 12.45 5.21
N PHE A 101 2.57 12.93 4.46
CA PHE A 101 1.44 13.69 5.01
C PHE A 101 0.62 12.86 6.01
N LEU A 102 0.27 11.61 5.65
CA LEU A 102 -0.49 10.72 6.52
C LEU A 102 0.29 10.33 7.78
N ILE A 103 1.61 10.13 7.68
CA ILE A 103 2.48 9.90 8.85
C ILE A 103 2.45 11.11 9.77
N ARG A 104 2.63 12.33 9.23
CA ARG A 104 2.58 13.56 10.04
C ARG A 104 1.24 13.69 10.78
N ASN A 105 0.12 13.43 10.11
CA ASN A 105 -1.20 13.52 10.74
C ASN A 105 -1.40 12.42 11.80
N ARG A 106 -0.99 11.19 11.51
CA ARG A 106 -1.04 10.09 12.49
C ARG A 106 -0.26 10.45 13.75
N ASP A 107 0.94 10.98 13.58
CA ASP A 107 1.82 11.34 14.70
C ASP A 107 1.22 12.52 15.50
N ALA A 108 0.65 13.53 14.83
CA ALA A 108 -0.07 14.62 15.50
C ALA A 108 -1.30 14.13 16.29
N ILE A 109 -2.05 13.16 15.76
CA ILE A 109 -3.18 12.52 16.48
C ILE A 109 -2.65 11.74 17.69
N ALA A 110 -1.54 11.01 17.54
CA ALA A 110 -0.93 10.27 18.63
C ALA A 110 -0.47 11.22 19.76
N ASP A 111 0.17 12.33 19.39
CA ASP A 111 0.60 13.37 20.33
C ASP A 111 -0.60 13.98 21.08
N TYR A 112 -1.67 14.31 20.35
CA TYR A 112 -2.90 14.82 20.95
C TYR A 112 -3.52 13.82 21.94
N LEU A 113 -3.57 12.53 21.59
CA LEU A 113 -4.08 11.49 22.47
C LEU A 113 -3.21 11.33 23.73
N HIS A 114 -1.89 11.46 23.61
CA HIS A 114 -0.97 11.46 24.76
C HIS A 114 -1.21 12.63 25.70
N MET A 115 -1.45 13.85 25.17
CA MET A 115 -1.77 15.02 25.98
C MET A 115 -3.10 14.84 26.74
N VAL A 116 -4.17 14.46 26.04
CA VAL A 116 -5.50 14.29 26.65
C VAL A 116 -5.54 13.14 27.65
N ALA A 117 -4.85 12.03 27.36
CA ALA A 117 -4.74 10.92 28.31
C ALA A 117 -3.91 11.32 29.54
N GLY A 118 -2.84 12.10 29.37
CA GLY A 118 -2.04 12.64 30.47
C GLY A 118 -2.83 13.60 31.37
N ASP A 119 -3.65 14.48 30.79
CA ASP A 119 -4.49 15.41 31.54
C ASP A 119 -5.59 14.71 32.33
N LYS A 120 -6.14 13.60 31.80
CA LYS A 120 -7.11 12.78 32.55
C LYS A 120 -6.49 12.06 33.76
N VAL A 121 -5.19 11.78 33.74
CA VAL A 121 -4.47 11.20 34.88
C VAL A 121 -4.11 12.28 35.92
N ALA A 122 -3.81 13.51 35.49
CA ALA A 122 -3.57 14.63 36.40
C ALA A 122 -4.86 15.21 37.04
N GLY A 123 -6.02 15.00 36.41
CA GLY A 123 -7.33 15.46 36.89
C GLY A 123 -7.99 14.62 37.99
N ALA A 124 -7.40 13.48 38.38
CA ALA A 124 -7.84 12.68 39.53
C ALA A 124 -6.85 12.87 40.71
N GLY A 125 -7.03 13.95 41.48
CA GLY A 125 -6.07 14.50 42.48
C GLY A 125 -5.86 13.69 43.78
N PRO A 126 -5.29 14.25 44.88
CA PRO A 126 -4.96 15.67 45.16
C PRO A 126 -3.53 15.94 45.69
N GLY A 127 -3.13 17.22 45.75
CA GLY A 127 -2.15 17.70 46.77
C GLY A 127 -0.76 18.14 46.30
N SER A 128 -0.51 19.45 46.44
CA SER A 128 0.77 20.15 46.69
C SER A 128 2.03 19.85 45.84
N GLY A 129 2.42 20.87 45.07
CA GLY A 129 3.76 21.49 45.21
C GLY A 129 4.95 20.83 44.51
N GLY A 130 5.27 21.28 43.30
CA GLY A 130 6.59 21.04 42.69
C GLY A 130 6.71 21.66 41.29
N ARG A 131 7.60 22.66 41.14
CA ARG A 131 7.91 23.40 39.91
C ARG A 131 8.20 22.51 38.69
N PRO A 132 7.90 22.97 37.45
CA PRO A 132 8.27 22.25 36.24
C PRO A 132 9.76 22.41 35.96
N GLN A 133 10.50 21.31 35.96
CA GLN A 133 11.86 21.26 35.40
C GLN A 133 11.78 20.73 33.96
N HIS A 134 12.19 21.60 33.04
CA HIS A 134 12.73 21.32 31.71
C HIS A 134 12.74 19.84 31.29
N TYR A 135 11.90 19.48 30.32
CA TYR A 135 12.15 18.30 29.51
C TYR A 135 12.78 18.76 28.18
N GLU A 136 14.07 18.47 28.02
CA GLU A 136 14.79 18.68 26.77
C GLU A 136 14.18 17.80 25.67
N SER A 137 13.86 18.46 24.57
CA SER A 137 13.36 17.86 23.34
C SER A 137 14.49 17.07 22.67
N HIS A 138 14.75 15.84 23.11
CA HIS A 138 15.60 14.92 22.37
C HIS A 138 14.82 14.32 21.21
N SER A 139 14.74 15.09 20.12
CA SER A 139 14.48 14.62 18.78
C SER A 139 15.55 13.60 18.37
N ARG A 140 15.40 12.34 18.78
CA ARG A 140 16.18 11.22 18.23
C ARG A 140 15.64 10.91 16.84
N ARG A 141 16.16 11.63 15.84
CA ARG A 141 16.10 11.23 14.43
C ARG A 141 16.61 9.80 14.32
N ARG A 142 15.72 8.82 14.19
CA ARG A 142 16.10 7.49 13.67
C ARG A 142 16.38 7.68 12.18
N ARG A 143 17.66 7.92 11.85
CA ARG A 143 18.17 7.73 10.48
C ARG A 143 17.93 6.25 10.14
N LEU A 144 17.07 5.98 9.17
CA LEU A 144 17.04 4.69 8.50
C LEU A 144 18.42 4.48 7.84
N PRO A 145 19.08 3.32 8.01
CA PRO A 145 20.33 3.05 7.32
C PRO A 145 20.08 2.97 5.81
N ALA A 146 20.93 3.66 5.05
CA ALA A 146 20.97 3.58 3.60
C ALA A 146 21.24 2.13 3.17
N LEU A 147 20.29 1.54 2.42
CA LEU A 147 20.50 0.27 1.76
C LEU A 147 21.61 0.43 0.71
N PRO A 148 22.61 -0.46 0.67
CA PRO A 148 23.69 -0.37 -0.30
C PRO A 148 23.16 -0.70 -1.71
N LEU A 149 23.22 0.29 -2.60
CA LEU A 149 23.14 0.09 -4.05
C LEU A 149 24.35 -0.78 -4.46
N ARG A 150 24.14 -2.10 -4.58
CA ARG A 150 25.14 -2.98 -5.19
C ARG A 150 25.32 -2.58 -6.65
N ARG A 151 26.56 -2.21 -6.97
CA ARG A 151 27.06 -1.88 -8.29
C ARG A 151 26.74 -3.02 -9.27
N ARG A 152 26.18 -2.67 -10.43
CA ARG A 152 26.13 -3.53 -11.61
C ARG A 152 27.55 -3.60 -12.17
N ASP A 153 28.23 -4.70 -11.92
CA ASP A 153 29.42 -5.04 -12.70
C ASP A 153 28.95 -5.53 -14.08
N ARG A 154 29.30 -4.74 -15.09
CA ARG A 154 29.29 -5.12 -16.50
C ARG A 154 30.55 -5.95 -16.75
N CYS A 155 30.40 -7.15 -17.29
CA CYS A 155 31.38 -7.84 -18.16
C CYS A 155 30.58 -8.88 -18.96
N THR A 156 30.24 -8.64 -20.22
CA THR A 156 31.00 -9.06 -21.42
C THR A 156 31.41 -10.53 -21.39
N THR A 157 30.71 -11.39 -22.13
CA THR A 157 31.21 -12.11 -23.32
C THR A 157 30.00 -12.60 -24.11
#